data_AF-A0A812K115-F1
#
_entry.id   AF-A0A812K115-F1
#
_cell.length_a   1.000
_cell.length_b   1.000
_cell.length_c   1.000
_cell.angle_alpha   90.00
_cell.angle_beta   90.00
_cell.angle_gamma   90.00
#
_symmetry.space_group_name_H-M   'P 1'
#
loop_
_entity.id
_entity.type
_entity.pdbx_description
1 polymer ?
#
loop_
_entity_poly.entity_id
_entity_poly.type
_entity_poly.pdbx_seq_one_letter_code
_entity_poly.pdbx_strand_id
1 'polypeptide(L)'
;MATALMRFWFGLGLCVLSVWGTEFVDDECGDDGACSLELHQLRAQKEAKEVLQPSQSVNKTAGKCTAADVALMQKFGGGNADGTFPKILSQCGKGSYSFWSGFKQGQMQNCIMEKVQLSSGCASCYAMSGQYSYDNCKMPCLFGAWCSGSCLSCSQGNKATVDQCAGVTSPDVKQC
;
A
#
# COMPACT_ATOMS: atom_id res chain seq x y z
N MET A 1 -37.03 -30.85 50.67
CA MET A 1 -36.68 -32.17 50.11
C MET A 1 -35.46 -31.97 49.20
N ALA A 2 -34.43 -32.83 49.27
CA ALA A 2 -33.24 -32.94 48.39
C ALA A 2 -32.36 -31.66 48.12
N THR A 3 -31.09 -31.54 48.52
CA THR A 3 -29.82 -32.10 47.94
C THR A 3 -29.57 -31.70 46.46
N ALA A 4 -28.38 -31.29 45.97
CA ALA A 4 -26.97 -31.40 46.41
C ALA A 4 -26.09 -30.23 45.84
N LEU A 5 -25.00 -29.75 46.50
CA LEU A 5 -23.54 -29.99 46.23
C LEU A 5 -23.04 -29.58 44.82
N MET A 6 -21.83 -29.03 44.53
CA MET A 6 -20.51 -28.91 45.21
C MET A 6 -19.89 -27.52 44.85
N ARG A 7 -19.30 -26.72 45.74
CA ARG A 7 -18.00 -26.81 46.47
C ARG A 7 -16.72 -26.70 45.63
N PHE A 8 -16.15 -25.48 45.65
CA PHE A 8 -14.73 -25.14 45.40
C PHE A 8 -13.77 -26.03 46.18
N TRP A 9 -12.54 -26.23 45.65
CA TRP A 9 -11.31 -26.17 46.46
C TRP A 9 -10.06 -25.88 45.63
N PHE A 10 -9.20 -25.01 46.15
CA PHE A 10 -7.82 -24.76 45.68
C PHE A 10 -6.89 -25.86 46.22
N GLY A 11 -5.82 -26.18 45.50
CA GLY A 11 -4.79 -27.13 45.95
C GLY A 11 -3.43 -26.84 45.35
N LEU A 12 -2.55 -26.19 46.12
CA LEU A 12 -1.12 -26.01 45.82
C LEU A 12 -0.34 -27.18 46.46
N GLY A 13 0.66 -27.75 45.79
CA GLY A 13 1.50 -28.80 46.38
C GLY A 13 2.61 -29.31 45.46
N LEU A 14 3.87 -29.08 45.86
CA LEU A 14 5.11 -29.53 45.19
C LEU A 14 5.69 -30.79 45.86
N CYS A 15 6.81 -31.29 45.30
CA CYS A 15 7.76 -32.28 45.85
C CYS A 15 7.42 -33.77 45.52
N VAL A 16 8.37 -34.70 45.24
CA VAL A 16 9.86 -34.65 45.22
C VAL A 16 10.46 -35.96 44.59
N LEU A 17 11.59 -35.86 43.82
CA LEU A 17 12.69 -36.86 43.57
C LEU A 17 12.35 -38.31 43.05
N SER A 18 13.21 -39.13 42.39
CA SER A 18 14.53 -39.03 41.72
C SER A 18 14.89 -40.37 41.02
N VAL A 19 15.82 -40.36 40.03
CA VAL A 19 16.73 -41.49 39.63
C VAL A 19 16.04 -42.72 38.95
N TRP A 20 16.48 -43.39 37.85
CA TRP A 20 17.75 -43.60 37.10
C TRP A 20 17.53 -43.40 35.56
N GLY A 21 18.51 -43.45 34.64
CA GLY A 21 19.97 -43.37 34.81
C GLY A 21 20.93 -43.79 33.67
N THR A 22 20.55 -44.42 32.53
CA THR A 22 21.52 -45.01 31.55
C THR A 22 21.30 -44.65 30.06
N GLU A 23 22.36 -44.10 29.45
CA GLU A 23 22.90 -44.36 28.10
C GLU A 23 22.17 -43.99 26.79
N PHE A 24 22.82 -43.05 26.07
CA PHE A 24 23.40 -43.24 24.73
C PHE A 24 22.49 -43.25 23.49
N VAL A 25 22.30 -42.06 22.90
CA VAL A 25 22.55 -41.83 21.46
C VAL A 25 23.25 -40.48 21.32
N ASP A 26 24.50 -40.47 20.88
CA ASP A 26 25.12 -39.28 20.29
C ASP A 26 24.50 -39.07 18.90
N ASP A 27 23.61 -38.09 18.76
CA ASP A 27 22.97 -37.78 17.47
C ASP A 27 23.90 -36.87 16.66
N GLU A 28 24.69 -37.50 15.78
CA GLU A 28 25.51 -36.78 14.79
C GLU A 28 24.58 -36.06 13.79
N CYS A 29 24.84 -34.77 13.55
CA CYS A 29 24.19 -34.06 12.45
C CYS A 29 24.55 -34.74 11.11
N GLY A 30 23.55 -35.34 10.45
CA GLY A 30 23.70 -35.91 9.11
C GLY A 30 24.15 -34.89 8.07
N ASP A 31 24.96 -35.34 7.10
CA ASP A 31 25.53 -34.55 6.00
C ASP A 31 24.50 -34.18 4.90
N ASP A 32 23.25 -33.93 5.28
CA ASP A 32 22.17 -33.42 4.44
C ASP A 32 21.42 -32.21 5.05
N GLY A 33 21.96 -31.64 6.15
CA GLY A 33 21.66 -30.26 6.58
C GLY A 33 20.23 -29.98 7.09
N ALA A 34 19.44 -31.02 7.36
CA ALA A 34 18.03 -30.91 7.71
C ALA A 34 17.78 -31.03 9.24
N CYS A 35 18.02 -29.96 10.00
CA CYS A 35 17.54 -29.90 11.39
C CYS A 35 16.00 -29.79 11.41
N SER A 36 15.32 -30.76 12.03
CA SER A 36 13.87 -30.72 12.20
C SER A 36 13.42 -29.55 13.08
N LEU A 37 12.35 -28.88 12.67
CA LEU A 37 11.91 -27.61 13.24
C LEU A 37 10.59 -27.78 13.99
N GLU A 38 10.65 -27.89 15.32
CA GLU A 38 9.46 -28.00 16.16
C GLU A 38 9.42 -26.94 17.28
N LEU A 39 8.20 -26.66 17.76
CA LEU A 39 7.83 -25.88 18.94
C LEU A 39 7.98 -24.34 18.91
N HIS A 40 8.86 -23.72 18.12
CA HIS A 40 8.99 -22.24 18.11
C HIS A 40 8.04 -21.47 17.17
N GLN A 41 7.40 -22.13 16.18
CA GLN A 41 6.56 -21.43 15.18
C GLN A 41 5.12 -21.11 15.65
N LEU A 42 4.63 -21.75 16.72
CA LEU A 42 3.22 -21.58 17.15
C LEU A 42 2.90 -20.23 17.83
N ARG A 43 3.88 -19.37 18.09
CA ARG A 43 3.63 -18.00 18.60
C ARG A 43 3.32 -16.98 17.49
N ALA A 44 3.51 -17.32 16.21
CA ALA A 44 3.38 -16.38 15.10
C ALA A 44 1.94 -16.10 14.62
N GLN A 45 0.91 -16.76 15.16
CA GLN A 45 -0.47 -16.69 14.62
C GLN A 45 -1.54 -16.10 15.57
N LYS A 46 -1.17 -15.41 16.67
CA LYS A 46 -2.16 -14.86 17.62
C LYS A 46 -2.42 -13.35 17.55
N GLU A 47 -1.75 -12.60 16.67
CA GLU A 47 -1.88 -11.12 16.60
C GLU A 47 -2.61 -10.61 15.35
N ALA A 48 -3.73 -11.25 15.01
CA ALA A 48 -4.67 -10.74 14.02
C ALA A 48 -5.63 -9.66 14.60
N LYS A 49 -5.09 -8.63 15.27
CA LYS A 49 -5.88 -7.46 15.71
C LYS A 49 -5.08 -6.16 15.94
N GLU A 50 -4.13 -5.82 15.08
CA GLU A 50 -3.75 -4.42 14.83
C GLU A 50 -3.05 -4.31 13.46
N VAL A 51 -3.70 -3.70 12.46
CA VAL A 51 -3.07 -3.48 11.14
C VAL A 51 -2.40 -2.10 11.12
N LEU A 52 -1.33 -1.99 11.89
CA LEU A 52 -0.22 -1.08 11.62
C LEU A 52 1.04 -1.94 11.48
N GLN A 53 1.28 -2.44 10.27
CA GLN A 53 2.35 -3.41 9.99
C GLN A 53 3.43 -2.89 9.04
N PRO A 54 4.65 -3.45 9.11
CA PRO A 54 5.87 -2.66 8.89
C PRO A 54 6.48 -2.82 7.50
N SER A 55 7.45 -1.93 7.24
CA SER A 55 8.51 -1.96 6.22
C SER A 55 8.64 -3.26 5.41
N GLN A 56 8.00 -3.29 4.24
CA GLN A 56 8.11 -4.41 3.30
C GLN A 56 9.36 -4.28 2.43
N SER A 57 10.39 -5.08 2.72
CA SER A 57 11.56 -5.26 1.85
C SER A 57 11.24 -6.19 0.67
N VAL A 58 10.30 -5.79 -0.18
CA VAL A 58 10.22 -6.30 -1.55
C VAL A 58 11.44 -5.75 -2.29
N ASN A 59 12.11 -6.55 -3.14
CA ASN A 59 13.04 -6.00 -4.13
C ASN A 59 12.24 -5.30 -5.24
N LYS A 60 11.65 -4.18 -4.83
CA LYS A 60 10.77 -3.32 -5.60
C LYS A 60 11.67 -2.60 -6.59
N THR A 61 11.42 -2.76 -7.88
CA THR A 61 11.94 -1.80 -8.86
C THR A 61 11.54 -0.42 -8.36
N ALA A 62 12.51 0.38 -7.90
CA ALA A 62 12.21 1.66 -7.30
C ALA A 62 11.49 2.49 -8.36
N GLY A 63 10.22 2.81 -8.12
CA GLY A 63 9.45 3.61 -9.06
C GLY A 63 10.04 5.01 -9.18
N LYS A 64 9.58 5.76 -10.17
CA LYS A 64 10.20 7.03 -10.55
C LYS A 64 10.04 8.15 -9.51
N CYS A 65 9.26 7.95 -8.45
CA CYS A 65 9.12 8.91 -7.36
C CYS A 65 10.12 8.64 -6.22
N THR A 66 10.84 9.70 -5.86
CA THR A 66 11.75 9.74 -4.72
C THR A 66 11.01 9.92 -3.40
N ALA A 67 11.69 9.74 -2.26
CA ALA A 67 11.10 10.05 -0.95
C ALA A 67 10.70 11.54 -0.81
N ALA A 68 11.40 12.46 -1.47
CA ALA A 68 11.06 13.88 -1.50
C ALA A 68 9.76 14.13 -2.28
N ASP A 69 9.55 13.43 -3.41
CA ASP A 69 8.31 13.47 -4.18
C ASP A 69 7.11 13.02 -3.32
N VAL A 70 7.29 11.96 -2.53
CA VAL A 70 6.26 11.44 -1.62
C VAL A 70 5.88 12.48 -0.56
N ALA A 71 6.87 13.11 0.07
CA ALA A 71 6.63 14.15 1.06
C ALA A 71 5.85 15.35 0.47
N LEU A 72 6.14 15.72 -0.78
CA LEU A 72 5.39 16.76 -1.49
C LEU A 72 3.95 16.32 -1.76
N MET A 73 3.74 15.12 -2.30
CA MET A 73 2.38 14.58 -2.56
C MET A 73 1.54 14.47 -1.28
N GLN A 74 2.15 14.06 -0.16
CA GLN A 74 1.50 14.03 1.16
C GLN A 74 1.18 15.43 1.69
N LYS A 75 2.07 16.41 1.49
CA LYS A 75 1.86 17.82 1.89
C LYS A 75 0.66 18.46 1.19
N PHE A 76 0.45 18.17 -0.09
CA PHE A 76 -0.73 18.64 -0.83
C PHE A 76 -1.98 17.80 -0.50
N GLY A 77 -1.82 16.51 -0.19
CA GLY A 77 -2.89 15.64 0.29
C GLY A 77 -3.90 15.21 -0.78
N GLY A 78 -4.82 14.32 -0.38
CA GLY A 78 -5.89 13.80 -1.23
C GLY A 78 -7.17 14.66 -1.23
N GLY A 79 -8.24 14.15 -1.82
CA GLY A 79 -9.54 14.82 -1.92
C GLY A 79 -9.70 15.67 -3.18
N ASN A 80 -10.73 16.52 -3.19
CA ASN A 80 -11.15 17.29 -4.38
C ASN A 80 -11.19 18.82 -4.18
N ALA A 81 -10.81 19.30 -2.99
CA ALA A 81 -10.68 20.72 -2.68
C ALA A 81 -9.55 21.39 -3.48
N ASP A 82 -9.56 22.72 -3.55
CA ASP A 82 -8.45 23.46 -4.16
C ASP A 82 -7.15 23.33 -3.36
N GLY A 83 -6.03 23.22 -4.09
CA GLY A 83 -4.72 22.95 -3.51
C GLY A 83 -4.42 21.48 -3.21
N THR A 84 -5.37 20.54 -3.34
CA THR A 84 -5.04 19.11 -3.17
C THR A 84 -4.24 18.56 -4.36
N PHE A 85 -3.46 17.51 -4.13
CA PHE A 85 -2.65 16.91 -5.19
C PHE A 85 -3.51 16.43 -6.38
N PRO A 86 -4.64 15.70 -6.19
CA PRO A 86 -5.53 15.35 -7.30
C PRO A 86 -6.12 16.55 -8.05
N LYS A 87 -6.45 17.65 -7.34
CA LYS A 87 -6.99 18.86 -7.98
C LYS A 87 -5.94 19.55 -8.84
N ILE A 88 -4.69 19.60 -8.39
CA ILE A 88 -3.55 20.13 -9.18
C ILE A 88 -3.31 19.25 -10.41
N LEU A 89 -3.31 17.91 -10.27
CA LEU A 89 -3.21 16.99 -11.41
C LEU A 89 -4.32 17.24 -12.44
N SER A 90 -5.56 17.39 -11.99
CA SER A 90 -6.71 17.68 -12.86
C SER A 90 -6.57 19.02 -13.59
N GLN A 91 -6.13 20.08 -12.89
CA GLN A 91 -5.86 21.38 -13.50
C GLN A 91 -4.75 21.30 -14.56
N CYS A 92 -3.64 20.61 -14.27
CA CYS A 92 -2.56 20.40 -15.23
C CYS A 92 -3.01 19.56 -16.43
N GLY A 93 -3.79 18.50 -16.21
CA GLY A 93 -4.37 17.70 -17.31
C GLY A 93 -5.29 18.53 -18.20
N LYS A 94 -6.22 19.30 -17.62
CA LYS A 94 -7.12 20.18 -18.37
C LYS A 94 -6.36 21.27 -19.14
N GLY A 95 -5.33 21.88 -18.54
CA GLY A 95 -4.47 22.86 -19.19
C GLY A 95 -3.59 22.30 -20.31
N SER A 96 -3.38 20.99 -20.33
CA SER A 96 -2.61 20.27 -21.35
C SER A 96 -3.46 19.70 -22.49
N TYR A 97 -4.77 19.93 -22.45
CA TYR A 97 -5.68 19.62 -23.55
C TYR A 97 -5.91 20.84 -24.44
N SER A 98 -5.98 20.61 -25.75
CA SER A 98 -6.43 21.59 -26.73
C SER A 98 -7.29 20.90 -27.79
N PHE A 99 -8.39 21.54 -28.18
CA PHE A 99 -9.34 20.96 -29.14
C PHE A 99 -8.69 20.52 -30.46
N TRP A 100 -7.79 21.35 -30.99
CA TRP A 100 -7.12 21.14 -32.28
C TRP A 100 -5.90 20.21 -32.24
N SER A 101 -5.25 20.04 -31.09
CA SER A 101 -3.97 19.32 -30.98
C SER A 101 -3.97 18.16 -30.00
N GLY A 102 -5.14 17.84 -29.43
CA GLY A 102 -5.34 16.76 -28.46
C GLY A 102 -4.72 17.08 -27.09
N PHE A 103 -4.36 16.03 -26.37
CA PHE A 103 -3.67 16.13 -25.09
C PHE A 103 -2.15 16.12 -25.29
N LYS A 104 -1.43 16.90 -24.49
CA LYS A 104 0.03 17.01 -24.51
C LYS A 104 0.63 16.53 -23.20
N GLN A 105 1.00 15.25 -23.12
CA GLN A 105 1.63 14.66 -21.94
C GLN A 105 2.80 15.50 -21.38
N GLY A 106 3.68 16.02 -22.23
CA GLY A 106 4.79 16.87 -21.81
C GLY A 106 4.37 18.20 -21.15
N GLN A 107 3.25 18.80 -21.57
CA GLN A 107 2.70 19.99 -20.90
C GLN A 107 2.17 19.65 -19.50
N MET A 108 1.54 18.48 -19.33
CA MET A 108 1.05 18.06 -18.01
C MET A 108 2.22 17.78 -17.08
N GLN A 109 3.25 17.09 -17.58
CA GLN A 109 4.47 16.82 -16.82
C GLN A 109 5.14 18.12 -16.33
N ASN A 110 5.32 19.10 -17.22
CA ASN A 110 5.90 20.39 -16.87
C ASN A 110 5.04 21.14 -15.84
N CYS A 111 3.71 21.19 -16.02
CA CYS A 111 2.80 21.81 -15.07
C CYS A 111 2.86 21.14 -13.68
N ILE A 112 3.00 19.81 -13.60
CA ILE A 112 3.15 19.10 -12.32
C ILE A 112 4.49 19.45 -11.66
N MET A 113 5.58 19.48 -12.44
CA MET A 113 6.89 19.92 -11.94
C MET A 113 6.83 21.36 -11.42
N GLU A 114 6.16 22.29 -12.12
CA GLU A 114 6.01 23.67 -11.66
C GLU A 114 5.14 23.80 -10.39
N LYS A 115 3.97 23.14 -10.36
CA LYS A 115 2.98 23.33 -9.28
C LYS A 115 3.26 22.51 -8.03
N VAL A 116 3.78 21.28 -8.19
CA VAL A 116 3.99 20.32 -7.10
C VAL A 116 5.48 20.19 -6.75
N GLN A 117 6.39 20.62 -7.63
CA GLN A 117 7.85 20.48 -7.47
C GLN A 117 8.33 19.02 -7.45
N LEU A 118 7.60 18.13 -8.14
CA LEU A 118 8.01 16.73 -8.32
C LEU A 118 9.19 16.62 -9.28
N SER A 119 10.00 15.59 -9.09
CA SER A 119 11.01 15.14 -10.04
C SER A 119 10.38 14.80 -11.40
N SER A 120 11.12 15.05 -12.47
CA SER A 120 10.67 14.78 -13.85
C SER A 120 10.24 13.33 -14.06
N GLY A 121 10.94 12.38 -13.42
CA GLY A 121 10.57 10.96 -13.40
C GLY A 121 9.19 10.74 -12.79
N CYS A 122 8.96 11.23 -11.56
CA CYS A 122 7.69 11.10 -10.86
C CYS A 122 6.53 11.78 -11.60
N ALA A 123 6.75 13.03 -12.05
CA ALA A 123 5.76 13.79 -12.82
C ALA A 123 5.36 13.08 -14.13
N SER A 124 6.28 12.35 -14.77
CA SER A 124 5.98 11.58 -15.99
C SER A 124 4.92 10.48 -15.75
N CYS A 125 4.89 9.84 -14.57
CA CYS A 125 3.90 8.81 -14.24
C CYS A 125 2.48 9.38 -14.18
N TYR A 126 2.33 10.55 -13.57
CA TYR A 126 1.04 11.25 -13.49
C TYR A 126 0.63 11.86 -14.84
N ALA A 127 1.59 12.32 -15.64
CA ALA A 127 1.32 12.78 -16.99
C ALA A 127 0.81 11.64 -17.91
N MET A 128 1.37 10.42 -17.79
CA MET A 128 0.83 9.22 -18.46
C MET A 128 -0.59 8.89 -17.98
N SER A 129 -0.92 9.13 -16.71
CA SER A 129 -2.30 8.98 -16.21
C SER A 129 -3.26 9.97 -16.88
N GLY A 130 -2.83 11.22 -17.09
CA GLY A 130 -3.60 12.21 -17.83
C GLY A 130 -3.82 11.82 -19.30
N GLN A 131 -2.78 11.31 -19.96
CA GLN A 131 -2.86 10.79 -21.33
C GLN A 131 -3.86 9.62 -21.41
N TYR A 132 -3.74 8.62 -20.53
CA TYR A 132 -4.71 7.51 -20.45
C TYR A 132 -6.15 8.01 -20.25
N SER A 133 -6.34 8.96 -19.33
CA SER A 133 -7.66 9.52 -19.02
C SER A 133 -8.23 10.33 -20.20
N TYR A 134 -7.37 10.94 -21.02
CA TYR A 134 -7.77 11.58 -22.27
C TYR A 134 -8.12 10.57 -23.37
N ASP A 135 -7.39 9.46 -23.48
CA ASP A 135 -7.62 8.48 -24.55
C ASP A 135 -8.81 7.56 -24.27
N ASN A 136 -9.02 7.18 -22.99
CA ASN A 136 -10.02 6.19 -22.59
C ASN A 136 -11.22 6.81 -21.86
N CYS A 137 -11.01 7.89 -21.11
CA CYS A 137 -12.00 8.48 -20.20
C CYS A 137 -12.43 9.91 -20.57
N LYS A 138 -12.21 10.30 -21.84
CA LYS A 138 -12.46 11.67 -22.34
C LYS A 138 -13.84 12.20 -22.00
N MET A 139 -14.88 11.41 -22.27
CA MET A 139 -16.26 11.83 -22.06
C MET A 139 -16.56 12.12 -20.57
N PRO A 140 -16.37 11.18 -19.63
CA PRO A 140 -16.65 11.47 -18.23
C PRO A 140 -15.66 12.47 -17.58
N CYS A 141 -14.38 12.51 -17.98
CA CYS A 141 -13.36 13.31 -17.30
C CYS A 141 -13.13 14.71 -17.86
N LEU A 142 -13.26 14.91 -19.17
CA LEU A 142 -13.01 16.19 -19.84
C LEU A 142 -14.29 16.98 -20.12
N PHE A 143 -15.38 16.29 -20.48
CA PHE A 143 -16.70 16.88 -20.70
C PHE A 143 -17.63 16.78 -19.47
N GLY A 144 -17.33 15.87 -18.54
CA GLY A 144 -17.95 15.81 -17.21
C GLY A 144 -17.09 16.49 -16.14
N ALA A 145 -17.38 16.18 -14.87
CA ALA A 145 -16.52 16.60 -13.76
C ALA A 145 -15.39 15.58 -13.54
N TRP A 146 -14.15 16.07 -13.42
CA TRP A 146 -12.94 15.27 -13.20
C TRP A 146 -12.98 14.39 -11.93
N CYS A 147 -13.76 14.80 -10.92
CA CYS A 147 -13.98 14.07 -9.67
C CYS A 147 -15.31 13.29 -9.65
N SER A 148 -16.07 13.25 -10.75
CA SER A 148 -17.31 12.47 -10.83
C SER A 148 -17.04 10.97 -10.73
N GLY A 149 -18.01 10.23 -10.19
CA GLY A 149 -17.90 8.76 -10.08
C GLY A 149 -17.65 8.05 -11.42
N SER A 150 -18.19 8.58 -12.53
CA SER A 150 -17.95 8.03 -13.88
C SER A 150 -16.53 8.29 -14.37
N CYS A 151 -15.93 9.45 -14.05
CA CYS A 151 -14.53 9.71 -14.37
C CYS A 151 -13.57 8.85 -13.52
N LEU A 152 -13.83 8.80 -12.21
CA LEU A 152 -13.00 8.03 -11.27
C LEU A 152 -13.06 6.52 -11.58
N SER A 153 -14.24 5.97 -11.82
CA SER A 153 -14.43 4.56 -12.21
C SER A 153 -13.72 4.21 -13.51
N CYS A 154 -13.75 5.08 -14.51
CA CYS A 154 -13.00 4.87 -15.76
C CYS A 154 -11.48 4.95 -15.54
N SER A 155 -11.01 5.99 -14.85
CA SER A 155 -9.57 6.21 -14.60
C SER A 155 -8.94 5.12 -13.71
N GLN A 156 -9.75 4.42 -12.92
CA GLN A 156 -9.30 3.34 -12.05
C GLN A 156 -8.65 2.18 -12.82
N GLY A 157 -9.01 1.98 -14.09
CA GLY A 157 -8.37 1.01 -15.00
C GLY A 157 -6.86 1.23 -15.19
N ASN A 158 -6.33 2.42 -14.90
CA ASN A 158 -4.91 2.75 -14.99
C ASN A 158 -4.23 2.96 -13.63
N LYS A 159 -4.95 2.85 -12.49
CA LYS A 159 -4.38 3.13 -11.16
C LYS A 159 -3.17 2.25 -10.84
N ALA A 160 -3.25 0.95 -11.13
CA ALA A 160 -2.14 0.02 -10.91
C ALA A 160 -0.89 0.40 -11.72
N THR A 161 -1.04 0.78 -12.99
CA THR A 161 0.05 1.25 -13.86
C THR A 161 0.74 2.50 -13.29
N VAL A 162 -0.05 3.44 -12.77
CA VAL A 162 0.46 4.70 -12.19
C VAL A 162 1.16 4.45 -10.88
N ASP A 163 0.56 3.70 -9.95
CA ASP A 163 1.16 3.38 -8.66
C ASP A 163 2.43 2.51 -8.83
N GLN A 164 2.48 1.63 -9.85
CA GLN A 164 3.70 0.89 -10.23
C GLN A 164 4.78 1.82 -10.82
N CYS A 165 4.41 2.72 -11.74
CA CYS A 165 5.34 3.68 -12.32
C CYS A 165 5.94 4.61 -11.25
N ALA A 166 5.08 5.15 -10.39
CA ALA A 166 5.47 6.03 -9.28
C ALA A 166 6.25 5.26 -8.21
N GLY A 167 5.95 3.97 -8.01
CA GLY A 167 6.50 3.13 -6.95
C GLY A 167 5.84 3.37 -5.59
N VAL A 168 4.76 4.15 -5.56
CA VAL A 168 4.08 4.64 -4.36
C VAL A 168 2.59 4.81 -4.65
N THR A 169 1.75 4.66 -3.63
CA THR A 169 0.30 4.88 -3.77
C THR A 169 0.02 6.37 -3.81
N SER A 170 -0.64 6.80 -4.89
CA SER A 170 -1.06 8.19 -5.09
C SER A 170 -2.12 8.63 -4.05
N PRO A 171 -2.12 9.88 -3.55
CA PRO A 171 -3.20 10.40 -2.71
C PRO A 171 -4.58 10.26 -3.37
N ASP A 172 -5.54 9.68 -2.66
CA ASP A 172 -6.86 9.34 -3.22
C ASP A 172 -7.71 10.57 -3.57
N VAL A 173 -8.55 10.41 -4.59
CA VAL A 173 -9.51 11.43 -5.02
C VAL A 173 -10.85 11.20 -4.33
N LYS A 174 -11.41 12.24 -3.71
CA LYS A 174 -12.79 12.18 -3.21
C LYS A 174 -13.77 12.49 -4.34
N GLN A 175 -14.82 11.70 -4.48
CA GLN A 175 -15.87 11.95 -5.46
C GLN A 175 -16.54 13.32 -5.21
N CYS A 176 -16.88 14.01 -6.31
CA CYS A 176 -17.85 15.09 -6.37
C CYS A 176 -19.10 14.63 -7.17
#